data_AF-A0A7J9Q716-F1
#
_entry.id   AF-A0A7J9Q716-F1
#
_cell.length_a   1.000
_cell.length_b   1.000
_cell.length_c   1.000
_cell.angle_alpha   90.00
_cell.angle_beta   90.00
_cell.angle_gamma   90.00
#
_symmetry.space_group_name_H-M   'P 1'
#
loop_
_entity.id
_entity.type
_entity.pdbx_description
1 polymer ?
#
loop_
_entity_poly.entity_id
_entity_poly.type
_entity_poly.pdbx_seq_one_letter_code
_entity_poly.pdbx_strand_id
1 'polypeptide(L)'
;MLLYTSYLIKVKPKRTNIEAVAVPFTEIAKKLGNEQVLNMVALGAYYELKKTINLNIVLNETLPNLLIGDKATYIKINKEAIQAGIDYIKRNLFK
;
A
#
# COMPACT_ATOMS: atom_id res chain seq x y z
N MET A 1 7.05 13.83 4.44
CA MET A 1 7.23 12.36 4.42
C MET A 1 7.48 11.93 3.00
N LEU A 2 8.42 11.03 2.77
CA LEU A 2 8.69 10.39 1.48
C LEU A 2 8.46 8.89 1.66
N LEU A 3 7.43 8.37 1.00
CA LEU A 3 7.17 6.94 0.90
C LEU A 3 7.64 6.49 -0.49
N TYR A 4 8.54 5.51 -0.55
CA TYR A 4 9.16 5.13 -1.82
C TYR A 4 9.41 3.62 -1.94
N THR A 5 9.53 3.15 -3.18
CA THR A 5 9.81 1.75 -3.47
C THR A 5 11.28 1.42 -3.21
N SER A 6 11.56 0.43 -2.36
CA SER A 6 12.92 -0.11 -2.18
C SER A 6 13.34 -1.08 -3.29
N TYR A 7 12.42 -1.44 -4.19
CA TYR A 7 12.70 -2.38 -5.29
C TYR A 7 13.67 -1.76 -6.32
N LEU A 8 13.37 -0.54 -6.76
CA LEU A 8 14.16 0.18 -7.77
C LEU A 8 15.12 1.19 -7.14
N ILE A 9 14.71 1.85 -6.05
CA ILE A 9 15.51 2.90 -5.41
C ILE A 9 16.37 2.24 -4.33
N LYS A 10 17.65 2.01 -4.66
CA LYS A 10 18.65 1.46 -3.72
C LYS A 10 19.37 2.54 -2.90
N VAL A 11 19.31 3.79 -3.37
CA VAL A 11 19.93 4.94 -2.69
C VAL A 11 18.95 5.52 -1.68
N LYS A 12 19.34 5.54 -0.40
CA LYS A 12 18.54 6.18 0.65
C LYS A 12 18.54 7.71 0.49
N PRO A 13 17.39 8.39 0.71
CA PRO A 13 17.34 9.85 0.73
C PRO A 13 18.30 10.43 1.77
N LYS A 14 19.06 11.47 1.39
CA LYS A 14 20.01 12.16 2.28
C LYS A 14 19.38 13.23 3.17
N ARG A 15 18.15 13.65 2.85
CA ARG A 15 17.45 14.70 3.61
C ARG A 15 17.12 14.20 5.01
N THR A 16 17.52 14.97 6.02
CA THR A 16 17.25 14.68 7.45
C THR A 16 15.99 15.38 7.98
N ASN A 17 15.42 16.31 7.21
CA ASN A 17 14.24 17.08 7.61
C ASN A 17 12.91 16.43 7.19
N ILE A 18 12.94 15.17 6.74
CA ILE A 18 11.76 14.42 6.34
C ILE A 18 11.83 13.01 6.92
N GLU A 19 10.67 12.46 7.22
CA GLU A 19 10.52 11.02 7.43
C GLU A 19 10.55 10.31 6.06
N ALA A 20 11.49 9.39 5.87
CA ALA A 20 11.64 8.61 4.64
C ALA A 20 11.40 7.12 4.94
N VAL A 21 10.39 6.53 4.29
CA VAL A 21 9.97 5.15 4.51
C VAL A 21 10.12 4.36 3.21
N ALA A 22 10.92 3.30 3.27
CA ALA A 22 11.19 2.41 2.14
C ALA A 22 10.33 1.16 2.24
N VAL A 23 9.58 0.83 1.19
CA VAL A 23 8.70 -0.35 1.17
C VAL A 23 8.85 -1.09 -0.17
N PRO A 24 8.98 -2.42 -0.19
CA PRO A 24 9.11 -3.21 -1.40
C PRO A 24 7.73 -3.50 -2.03
N PHE A 25 7.04 -2.47 -2.53
CA PHE A 25 5.66 -2.58 -3.02
C PHE A 25 5.51 -3.63 -4.12
N THR A 26 6.45 -3.64 -5.06
CA THR A 26 6.46 -4.54 -6.21
C THR A 26 6.57 -5.99 -5.76
N GLU A 27 7.48 -6.30 -4.83
CA GLU A 27 7.68 -7.66 -4.33
C GLU A 27 6.47 -8.14 -3.53
N ILE A 28 5.83 -7.26 -2.76
CA ILE A 28 4.59 -7.59 -2.02
C ILE A 28 3.47 -7.92 -3.02
N ALA A 29 3.28 -7.09 -4.04
CA ALA A 29 2.25 -7.33 -5.07
C ALA A 29 2.51 -8.61 -5.88
N LYS A 30 3.77 -8.89 -6.23
CA LYS A 30 4.17 -10.16 -6.86
C LYS A 30 3.82 -11.38 -6.01
N LYS A 31 4.01 -11.30 -4.69
CA LYS A 31 3.62 -12.38 -3.76
C LYS A 31 2.11 -12.60 -3.68
N LEU A 32 1.31 -11.59 -3.98
CA LEU A 32 -0.14 -11.69 -4.11
C LEU A 32 -0.59 -12.22 -5.48
N GLY A 33 0.35 -12.53 -6.39
CA GLY A 33 0.06 -13.06 -7.72
C GLY A 33 -0.37 -12.03 -8.75
N ASN A 34 -0.34 -10.72 -8.42
CA ASN A 34 -0.68 -9.66 -9.36
C ASN A 34 0.20 -8.42 -9.14
N GLU A 35 1.16 -8.17 -10.03
CA GLU A 35 2.04 -7.00 -9.93
C GLU A 35 1.28 -5.67 -10.15
N GLN A 36 0.14 -5.69 -10.84
CA GLN A 36 -0.65 -4.48 -11.13
C GLN A 36 -1.24 -3.84 -9.88
N VAL A 37 -1.33 -4.56 -8.75
CA VAL A 37 -1.85 -4.03 -7.48
C VAL A 37 -0.77 -3.40 -6.59
N LEU A 38 0.45 -3.17 -7.09
CA LEU A 38 1.53 -2.52 -6.32
C LEU A 38 1.12 -1.15 -5.74
N ASN A 39 0.31 -0.39 -6.47
CA ASN A 39 -0.18 0.92 -6.02
C ASN A 39 -1.10 0.78 -4.81
N MET A 40 -1.87 -0.30 -4.72
CA MET A 40 -2.73 -0.56 -3.57
C MET A 40 -1.91 -0.95 -2.34
N VAL A 41 -0.82 -1.69 -2.53
CA VAL A 41 0.14 -1.94 -1.44
C VAL A 41 0.72 -0.61 -0.93
N ALA A 42 1.12 0.28 -1.84
CA ALA A 42 1.62 1.61 -1.47
C ALA A 42 0.56 2.43 -0.72
N LEU A 43 -0.70 2.37 -1.16
CA LEU A 43 -1.81 3.07 -0.53
C LEU A 43 -2.07 2.56 0.90
N GLY A 44 -2.07 1.24 1.09
CA GLY A 44 -2.20 0.64 2.42
C GLY A 44 -1.07 1.03 3.37
N ALA A 45 0.17 1.01 2.88
CA ALA A 45 1.31 1.48 3.66
C ALA A 45 1.16 2.96 4.06
N TYR A 46 0.74 3.80 3.13
CA TYR A 46 0.48 5.22 3.40
C TYR A 46 -0.62 5.42 4.47
N TYR A 47 -1.71 4.66 4.40
CA TYR A 47 -2.80 4.75 5.36
C TYR A 47 -2.37 4.39 6.78
N GLU A 48 -1.57 3.33 6.95
CA GLU A 48 -1.06 2.96 8.27
C GLU A 48 -0.07 4.00 8.83
N LEU A 49 0.75 4.61 7.98
CA LEU A 49 1.68 5.67 8.41
C LEU A 49 0.96 6.94 8.84
N LYS A 50 -0.14 7.32 8.15
CA LYS A 50 -0.87 8.55 8.44
C LYS A 50 -1.98 8.39 9.48
N LYS A 51 -2.61 7.21 9.56
CA LYS A 51 -3.75 6.93 10.46
C LYS A 51 -4.89 7.94 10.37
N THR A 52 -5.01 8.66 9.25
CA THR A 52 -6.03 9.69 9.03
C THR A 52 -7.24 9.21 8.25
N ILE A 53 -7.21 7.99 7.70
CA ILE A 53 -8.22 7.46 6.78
C ILE A 53 -8.99 6.34 7.49
N ASN A 54 -10.32 6.38 7.40
CA ASN A 54 -11.17 5.28 7.84
C ASN A 54 -11.09 4.14 6.82
N LEU A 55 -10.33 3.08 7.15
CA LEU A 55 -10.13 1.93 6.29
C LEU A 55 -11.44 1.20 5.97
N ASN A 56 -12.43 1.20 6.87
CA ASN A 56 -13.72 0.57 6.61
C ASN A 56 -14.42 1.24 5.42
N ILE A 57 -14.41 2.58 5.37
CA ILE A 57 -15.00 3.34 4.25
C ILE A 57 -14.26 3.00 2.96
N VAL A 58 -12.93 2.98 2.96
CA VAL A 58 -12.15 2.66 1.76
C VAL A 58 -12.47 1.26 1.23
N LEU A 59 -12.43 0.27 2.11
CA LEU A 59 -12.59 -1.14 1.73
C LEU A 59 -14.05 -1.47 1.37
N ASN A 60 -15.02 -0.98 2.13
CA ASN A 60 -16.41 -1.44 2.03
C ASN A 60 -17.33 -0.49 1.28
N GLU A 61 -16.89 0.75 1.01
CA GLU A 61 -17.70 1.73 0.28
C GLU A 61 -16.97 2.25 -0.96
N THR A 62 -15.74 2.76 -0.80
CA THR A 62 -15.00 3.40 -1.91
C THR A 62 -14.62 2.40 -3.01
N LEU A 63 -13.99 1.27 -2.66
CA LEU A 63 -13.60 0.27 -3.67
C LEU A 63 -14.81 -0.31 -4.44
N PRO A 64 -15.91 -0.74 -3.79
CA PRO A 64 -17.09 -1.22 -4.50
C PRO A 64 -17.73 -0.18 -5.42
N ASN A 65 -17.72 1.09 -5.03
CA ASN A 65 -18.27 2.19 -5.86
C ASN A 65 -17.39 2.50 -7.08
N LEU A 66 -16.08 2.26 -7.02
CA LEU A 66 -15.15 2.53 -8.12
C LEU A 66 -14.97 1.33 -9.07
N LEU A 67 -15.03 0.11 -8.54
CA LEU A 67 -14.77 -1.13 -9.27
C LEU A 67 -16.08 -1.87 -9.57
N ILE A 68 -16.86 -1.30 -10.49
CA ILE A 68 -18.16 -1.85 -10.92
C ILE A 68 -18.06 -2.66 -12.22
N GLY A 69 -19.09 -3.45 -12.52
CA GLY A 69 -19.16 -4.29 -13.72
C GLY A 69 -18.03 -5.31 -13.76
N ASP A 70 -17.37 -5.45 -14.91
CA ASP A 70 -16.26 -6.39 -15.11
C ASP A 70 -15.11 -6.19 -14.12
N LYS A 71 -14.96 -4.96 -13.60
CA LYS A 71 -13.91 -4.61 -12.65
C LYS A 71 -14.19 -5.08 -11.22
N ALA A 72 -15.41 -5.51 -10.90
CA ALA A 72 -15.77 -5.97 -9.56
C ALA A 72 -14.93 -7.19 -9.11
N THR A 73 -14.47 -8.00 -10.07
CA THR A 73 -13.55 -9.12 -9.85
C THR A 73 -12.23 -8.69 -9.18
N TYR A 74 -11.80 -7.45 -9.38
CA TYR A 74 -10.57 -6.91 -8.79
C TYR A 74 -10.73 -6.40 -7.35
N ILE A 75 -11.96 -6.28 -6.82
CA ILE A 75 -12.18 -5.74 -5.46
C ILE A 75 -11.38 -6.55 -4.44
N LYS A 76 -11.47 -7.89 -4.51
CA LYS A 76 -10.79 -8.78 -3.54
C LYS A 76 -9.28 -8.56 -3.52
N ILE A 77 -8.63 -8.61 -4.67
CA ILE A 77 -7.16 -8.45 -4.76
C ILE A 77 -6.70 -7.05 -4.37
N ASN A 78 -7.51 -6.00 -4.64
CA ASN A 78 -7.20 -4.64 -4.19
C ASN A 78 -7.30 -4.52 -2.66
N LYS A 79 -8.31 -5.14 -2.02
CA LYS A 79 -8.42 -5.19 -0.54
C LYS A 79 -7.22 -5.91 0.08
N GLU A 80 -6.86 -7.07 -0.45
CA GLU A 80 -5.69 -7.84 0.00
C GLU A 80 -4.39 -7.06 -0.14
N ALA A 81 -4.20 -6.33 -1.24
CA ALA A 81 -3.04 -5.48 -1.46
C ALA A 81 -2.95 -4.31 -0.47
N ILE A 82 -4.06 -3.61 -0.20
CA ILE A 82 -4.12 -2.56 0.82
C ILE A 82 -3.75 -3.15 2.19
N GLN A 83 -4.34 -4.29 2.56
CA GLN A 83 -4.04 -4.94 3.83
C GLN A 83 -2.56 -5.33 3.94
N ALA A 84 -1.98 -5.89 2.88
CA ALA A 84 -0.57 -6.26 2.85
C ALA A 84 0.37 -5.05 3.07
N GLY A 85 0.01 -3.88 2.52
CA GLY A 85 0.71 -2.62 2.75
C GLY A 85 0.67 -2.17 4.22
N ILE A 86 -0.52 -2.21 4.82
CA ILE A 86 -0.74 -1.90 6.25
C ILE A 86 0.11 -2.82 7.14
N ASP A 87 0.01 -4.14 6.90
CA ASP A 87 0.69 -5.14 7.71
C ASP A 87 2.21 -5.04 7.59
N TYR A 88 2.71 -4.62 6.43
CA TYR A 88 4.14 -4.37 6.27
C TYR A 88 4.62 -3.25 7.18
N ILE A 89 3.90 -2.12 7.24
CA ILE A 89 4.28 -0.99 8.10
C ILE A 89 4.22 -1.39 9.58
N LYS A 90 3.13 -2.04 10.01
CA LYS A 90 2.98 -2.50 11.41
C LYS A 90 4.12 -3.40 11.87
N ARG A 91 4.55 -4.34 11.01
CA ARG A 91 5.61 -5.30 11.37
C ARG A 91 7.03 -4.72 11.39
N ASN A 92 7.30 -3.69 10.58
CA ASN A 92 8.67 -3.24 10.32
C ASN A 92 9.02 -1.87 10.92
N LEU A 93 8.04 -1.05 11.30
CA LEU A 93 8.28 0.33 11.76
C LEU A 93 7.80 0.64 13.18
N PHE A 94 6.85 -0.13 13.73
CA PHE A 94 6.29 0.12 15.07
C PHE A 94 6.69 -0.95 16.10
N LYS A 95 7.92 -1.47 16.02
CA LYS A 95 8.49 -2.34 17.07
C LYS A 95 9.03 -1.53 18.24
#